data_AF-A0A7X4DWM5-F1
#
_entry.id   AF-A0A7X4DWM5-F1
#
_cell.length_a   1.000
_cell.length_b   1.000
_cell.length_c   1.000
_cell.angle_alpha   90.00
_cell.angle_beta   90.00
_cell.angle_gamma   90.00
#
_symmetry.space_group_name_H-M   'P 1'
#
loop_
_entity.id
_entity.type
_entity.pdbx_description
1 polymer ?
#
loop_
_entity_poly.entity_id
_entity_poly.type
_entity_poly.pdbx_seq_one_letter_code
_entity_poly.pdbx_strand_id
1 'polypeptide(L)'
;MADKPRPPLIWIDMEMTGLDVQRHHVLEVAAIVTDGNLDEVDEGIELVVHQPEEELALMDEWCVNQHGQSGLTAAVRESRV
;
A
#
# COMPACT_ATOMS: atom_id res chain seq x y z
N MET A 1 -28.67 17.39 21.53
CA MET A 1 -28.00 17.68 20.24
C MET A 1 -27.86 16.34 19.56
N ALA A 2 -28.55 16.10 18.45
CA ALA A 2 -28.35 14.85 17.71
C ALA A 2 -26.93 14.86 17.14
N ASP A 3 -26.18 13.79 17.40
CA ASP A 3 -24.84 13.64 16.85
C ASP A 3 -24.95 13.63 15.32
N LYS A 4 -24.28 14.58 14.67
CA LYS A 4 -24.35 14.70 13.22
C LYS A 4 -23.58 13.52 12.64
N PRO A 5 -24.15 12.72 11.72
CA PRO A 5 -23.40 11.61 11.15
C PRO A 5 -22.11 12.16 10.53
N ARG A 6 -20.98 11.64 11.01
CA ARG A 6 -19.66 11.98 10.48
C ARG A 6 -19.56 11.41 9.06
N PRO A 7 -18.92 12.14 8.13
CA PRO A 7 -18.74 11.62 6.78
C PRO A 7 -17.88 10.34 6.79
N PRO A 8 -18.05 9.45 5.80
CA PRO A 8 -17.18 8.30 5.62
C PRO A 8 -15.70 8.69 5.48
N LEU A 9 -14.81 7.79 5.87
CA LEU A 9 -13.37 7.94 5.75
C LEU A 9 -12.81 6.90 4.79
N ILE A 10 -11.84 7.30 3.99
CA ILE A 10 -11.05 6.39 3.14
C ILE A 10 -9.68 6.25 3.80
N TRP A 11 -9.34 5.03 4.17
CA TRP A 11 -8.05 4.66 4.74
C TRP A 11 -7.20 4.07 3.62
N ILE A 12 -5.96 4.51 3.52
CA ILE A 12 -5.03 4.05 2.50
C ILE A 12 -3.70 3.77 3.18
N ASP A 13 -3.13 2.62 2.87
CA ASP A 13 -1.76 2.27 3.23
C ASP A 13 -0.99 1.86 1.97
N MET A 14 0.29 2.19 1.93
CA MET A 14 1.11 2.02 0.73
C MET A 14 2.53 1.59 1.10
N GLU A 15 3.04 0.63 0.34
CA GLU A 15 4.44 0.24 0.40
C GLU A 15 5.18 0.73 -0.84
N MET A 16 6.42 1.17 -0.66
CA MET A 16 7.23 1.76 -1.73
C MET A 16 8.64 1.18 -1.73
N THR A 17 9.36 1.39 -2.84
CA THR A 17 10.79 1.10 -2.95
C THR A 17 11.66 2.04 -2.09
N GLY A 18 11.11 3.11 -1.53
CA GLY A 18 11.82 4.11 -0.73
C GLY A 18 11.04 5.42 -0.56
N LEU A 19 11.69 6.46 -0.04
CA LEU A 19 11.02 7.68 0.46
C LEU A 19 11.09 8.91 -0.47
N ASP A 20 11.96 8.89 -1.49
CA ASP A 20 12.05 9.95 -2.50
C ASP A 20 10.99 9.76 -3.60
N VAL A 21 9.96 10.60 -3.57
CA VAL A 21 8.82 10.58 -4.51
C VAL A 21 9.19 10.81 -5.98
N GLN A 22 10.37 11.37 -6.27
CA GLN A 22 10.83 11.59 -7.65
C GLN A 22 11.57 10.37 -8.22
N ARG A 23 11.88 9.38 -7.37
CA ARG A 23 12.71 8.22 -7.72
C ARG A 23 12.08 6.89 -7.41
N HIS A 24 11.29 6.81 -6.35
CA HIS A 24 10.76 5.56 -5.85
C HIS A 24 9.32 5.34 -6.29
N HIS A 25 9.00 4.05 -6.42
CA HIS A 25 7.76 3.56 -6.96
C HIS A 25 6.95 2.82 -5.90
N VAL A 26 5.64 2.76 -6.13
CA VAL A 26 4.69 2.02 -5.30
C VAL A 26 4.81 0.53 -5.59
N LEU A 27 4.86 -0.28 -4.54
CA LEU A 27 4.91 -1.73 -4.58
C LEU A 27 3.55 -2.34 -4.23
N GLU A 28 2.82 -1.74 -3.29
CA GLU A 28 1.53 -2.21 -2.82
C GLU A 28 0.63 -1.05 -2.42
N VAL A 29 -0.67 -1.21 -2.62
CA VAL A 29 -1.71 -0.29 -2.11
C VAL A 29 -2.84 -1.11 -1.51
N ALA A 30 -3.18 -0.79 -0.27
CA ALA A 30 -4.40 -1.25 0.38
C ALA A 30 -5.31 -0.06 0.68
N ALA A 31 -6.61 -0.23 0.52
CA ALA A 31 -7.57 0.79 0.92
C ALA A 31 -8.88 0.18 1.42
N ILE A 32 -9.42 0.74 2.50
CA ILE A 32 -10.74 0.40 3.05
C ILE A 32 -11.56 1.67 3.27
N VAL A 33 -12.87 1.53 3.32
CA VAL A 33 -13.78 2.62 3.70
C VAL A 33 -14.42 2.31 5.05
N THR A 34 -14.48 3.30 5.93
CA THR A 34 -15.27 3.23 7.17
C THR A 34 -16.37 4.27 7.15
N ASP A 35 -17.44 4.01 7.89
CA ASP A 35 -18.45 5.01 8.18
C ASP A 35 -17.93 6.06 9.19
N GLY A 36 -18.82 6.97 9.60
CA GLY A 36 -18.50 8.02 10.56
C GLY A 36 -18.13 7.53 11.97
N ASN A 37 -18.43 6.28 12.31
CA ASN A 37 -18.14 5.63 13.59
C ASN A 37 -16.93 4.69 13.55
N LEU A 38 -16.24 4.63 12.40
CA LEU A 38 -15.10 3.75 12.14
C LEU A 38 -15.50 2.28 11.95
N ASP A 39 -16.76 2.00 11.66
CA ASP A 39 -17.19 0.66 11.25
C ASP A 39 -16.89 0.49 9.75
N GLU A 40 -16.24 -0.61 9.36
CA GLU A 40 -15.92 -0.94 7.96
C GLU A 40 -17.21 -1.06 7.12
N VAL A 41 -17.21 -0.47 5.93
CA VAL A 41 -18.36 -0.53 5.01
C VAL A 41 -18.19 -1.55 3.89
N ASP A 42 -16.96 -1.97 3.61
CA ASP A 42 -16.59 -3.00 2.63
C ASP A 42 -15.26 -3.67 3.02
N GLU A 43 -14.89 -4.74 2.29
CA GLU A 43 -13.63 -5.47 2.46
C GLU A 43 -12.42 -4.70 1.90
N GLY A 44 -12.63 -3.60 1.19
CA GLY A 44 -11.58 -2.80 0.56
C GLY A 44 -10.91 -3.43 -0.67
N ILE A 45 -9.69 -2.96 -0.93
CA ILE A 45 -8.79 -3.48 -1.95
C ILE A 45 -7.41 -3.72 -1.36
N GLU A 46 -6.70 -4.68 -1.94
CA GLU A 46 -5.27 -4.94 -1.73
C GLU A 46 -4.67 -5.27 -3.09
N LEU A 47 -3.72 -4.47 -3.55
CA LEU A 47 -3.12 -4.60 -4.88
C LEU A 47 -1.61 -4.49 -4.78
N VAL A 48 -0.93 -5.58 -5.18
CA VAL A 48 0.50 -5.57 -5.41
C VAL A 48 0.76 -5.13 -6.85
N VAL A 49 1.60 -4.12 -7.04
CA VAL A 49 1.89 -3.51 -8.35
C VAL A 49 3.22 -4.04 -8.86
N HIS A 50 3.25 -4.48 -10.11
CA HIS A 50 4.48 -4.93 -10.75
C HIS A 50 5.46 -3.77 -10.90
N GLN A 51 6.72 -4.02 -10.53
CA GLN A 51 7.85 -3.14 -10.82
C GLN A 51 8.98 -3.93 -11.47
N PRO A 52 9.70 -3.34 -12.45
CA PRO A 52 10.84 -4.00 -13.06
C PRO A 52 12.01 -4.11 -12.07
N GLU A 53 12.93 -5.07 -12.31
CA GLU A 53 14.06 -5.32 -11.41
C GLU A 53 14.96 -4.09 -11.20
N GLU A 54 15.05 -3.19 -12.18
CA GLU A 54 15.78 -1.93 -12.06
C GLU A 54 15.22 -1.01 -10.98
N GLU A 55 13.90 -0.96 -10.79
CA GLU A 55 13.27 -0.18 -9.72
C GLU A 55 13.42 -0.87 -8.36
N LEU A 56 13.28 -2.20 -8.31
CA LEU A 56 13.54 -2.98 -7.10
C LEU A 56 15.00 -2.86 -6.64
N ALA A 57 15.94 -2.69 -7.56
CA ALA A 57 17.36 -2.49 -7.25
C ALA A 57 17.67 -1.11 -6.66
N LEU A 58 16.74 -0.15 -6.70
CA LEU A 58 16.90 1.16 -6.05
C LEU A 58 16.62 1.13 -4.54
N MET A 59 16.02 0.05 -4.05
CA MET A 59 15.74 -0.13 -2.63
C MET A 59 17.03 -0.13 -1.80
N ASP A 60 16.99 0.54 -0.64
CA ASP A 60 18.07 0.44 0.33
C ASP A 60 18.05 -0.90 1.08
N GLU A 61 19.07 -1.14 1.91
CA GLU A 61 19.18 -2.39 2.67
C GLU A 61 17.96 -2.64 3.57
N TRP A 62 17.36 -1.58 4.11
CA TRP A 62 16.19 -1.71 4.98
C TRP A 62 14.97 -2.19 4.18
N CYS A 63 14.68 -1.56 3.05
CA CYS A 63 13.56 -1.92 2.19
C CYS A 63 13.74 -3.34 1.63
N VAL A 64 14.94 -3.69 1.16
CA VAL A 64 15.26 -5.04 0.66
C VAL A 64 14.98 -6.09 1.74
N ASN A 65 15.41 -5.84 2.97
CA ASN A 65 15.22 -6.78 4.08
C ASN A 65 13.76 -6.89 4.50
N GLN A 66 13.05 -5.76 4.61
CA GLN A 66 11.67 -5.72 5.09
C GLN A 66 10.73 -6.37 4.08
N HIS A 67 10.80 -5.93 2.81
CA HIS A 67 9.96 -6.43 1.73
C HIS A 67 10.33 -7.86 1.31
N GLY A 68 11.60 -8.24 1.49
CA GLY A 68 12.03 -9.62 1.32
C GLY A 68 11.47 -10.56 2.38
N GLN A 69 11.44 -10.14 3.65
CA GLN A 69 10.90 -10.93 4.76
C GLN A 69 9.38 -11.06 4.73
N SER A 70 8.67 -10.00 4.32
CA SER A 70 7.21 -10.07 4.14
C SER A 70 6.79 -10.90 2.93
N GLY A 71 7.70 -11.11 1.97
CA GLY A 71 7.41 -11.75 0.69
C GLY A 71 6.91 -10.78 -0.39
N LEU A 72 6.73 -9.49 -0.06
CA LEU A 72 6.25 -8.47 -0.99
C LEU A 72 7.12 -8.37 -2.25
N THR A 73 8.46 -8.43 -2.12
CA THR A 73 9.34 -8.35 -3.29
C THR A 73 9.12 -9.49 -4.27
N ALA A 74 8.74 -10.69 -3.79
CA ALA A 74 8.40 -11.81 -4.67
C ALA A 74 7.03 -11.60 -5.32
N ALA A 75 6.03 -11.17 -4.55
CA ALA A 75 4.69 -10.86 -5.05
C ALA A 75 4.71 -9.77 -6.14
N VAL A 76 5.54 -8.74 -5.99
CA VAL A 76 5.74 -7.67 -6.99
C VAL A 76 6.24 -8.23 -8.32
N ARG A 77 7.21 -9.16 -8.28
CA ARG A 77 7.74 -9.81 -9.49
C ARG A 77 6.69 -10.65 -10.21
N GLU A 78 5.80 -11.28 -9.46
CA GLU A 78 4.75 -12.15 -9.99
C GLU A 78 3.49 -11.37 -10.42
N SER A 79 3.33 -10.14 -9.92
CA SER A 79 2.19 -9.30 -10.23
C SER A 79 2.09 -8.99 -11.73
N ARG A 80 0.85 -8.79 -12.17
CA ARG A 80 0.48 -8.44 -13.56
C ARG A 80 -0.32 -7.14 -13.64
N VAL A 81 -0.45 -6.46 -12.51
CA VAL A 81 -1.05 -5.13 -12.37
C VAL A 81 0.07 -4.12 -12.52
#